data_AF-A0A239HZ95-F1
#
_entry.id   AF-A0A239HZ95-F1
#
_cell.length_a   1.000
_cell.length_b   1.000
_cell.length_c   1.000
_cell.angle_alpha   90.00
_cell.angle_beta   90.00
_cell.angle_gamma   90.00
#
_symmetry.space_group_name_H-M   'P 1'
#
loop_
_entity.id
_entity.type
_entity.pdbx_description
1 polymer ?
#
loop_
_entity_poly.entity_id
_entity_poly.type
_entity_poly.pdbx_seq_one_letter_code
_entity_poly.pdbx_strand_id
1 'polypeptide(L)' 'MLAIRLDKELEERLSAAAKRSGRTKTALARKAIEEYIDELEDIALLEAALNEAGAGKTISHEQMRRELGLDA' A
#
# COMPACT_ATOMS: atom_id res chain seq x y z
N MET A 1 1.79 9.43 22.21
CA MET A 1 3.13 9.03 21.72
C MET A 1 3.18 7.52 21.71
N LEU A 2 3.52 6.89 20.58
CA LEU A 2 3.51 5.44 20.43
C LEU A 2 4.89 4.87 20.80
N ALA A 3 4.92 3.93 21.74
CA ALA A 3 6.14 3.22 22.13
C ALA A 3 6.04 1.76 21.66
N ILE A 4 6.95 1.35 20.78
CA ILE A 4 6.99 0.00 20.21
C ILE A 4 8.28 -0.66 20.67
N ARG A 5 8.18 -1.90 21.15
CA ARG A 5 9.35 -2.73 21.44
C ARG A 5 9.80 -3.39 20.15
N LEU A 6 11.06 -3.19 19.79
CA LEU A 6 11.70 -3.89 18.68
C LEU A 6 12.61 -4.97 19.27
N ASP A 7 12.70 -6.11 18.61
CA ASP A 7 13.79 -7.03 18.88
C ASP A 7 15.14 -6.40 18.48
N LYS A 8 16.22 -7.01 18.97
CA LYS A 8 17.58 -6.49 18.78
C LYS A 8 17.94 -6.39 17.30
N GLU A 9 17.57 -7.38 16.49
CA GLU A 9 17.94 -7.44 15.08
C GLU A 9 17.25 -6.32 14.29
N LEU A 10 15.96 -6.12 14.53
CA LEU A 10 15.17 -5.08 13.88
C LEU A 10 15.62 -3.69 14.28
N GLU A 11 15.98 -3.47 15.56
CA GLU A 11 16.54 -2.20 16.00
C GLU A 11 17.90 -1.90 15.30
N GLU A 12 18.77 -2.89 15.18
CA GLU A 12 20.05 -2.75 14.49
C GLU A 12 19.85 -2.41 13.00
N ARG A 13 18.91 -3.10 12.33
CA ARG A 13 18.54 -2.82 10.94
C ARG A 13 17.98 -1.42 10.75
N LEU A 14 17.05 -0.98 11.61
CA LEU A 14 16.50 0.38 11.59
C LEU A 14 17.60 1.42 11.82
N SER A 15 18.49 1.17 12.77
CA SER A 15 19.62 2.06 13.07
C SER A 15 20.57 2.22 11.88
N ALA A 16 20.90 1.12 11.21
CA ALA A 16 21.77 1.14 10.04
C ALA A 16 21.10 1.85 8.85
N ALA A 17 19.82 1.59 8.60
CA ALA A 17 19.06 2.25 7.53
C ALA A 17 18.90 3.77 7.78
N ALA A 18 18.63 4.17 9.02
CA ALA A 18 18.56 5.57 9.42
C ALA A 18 19.89 6.29 9.17
N LYS A 19 21.02 5.69 9.58
CA LYS A 19 22.37 6.23 9.31
C LYS A 19 22.66 6.40 7.82
N ARG A 20 22.38 5.38 7.00
CA ARG A 20 22.61 5.43 5.54
C ARG A 20 21.77 6.50 4.84
N SER A 21 20.55 6.73 5.32
CA SER A 21 19.63 7.72 4.74
C SER A 21 19.81 9.14 5.30
N GLY A 22 20.68 9.34 6.30
CA GLY A 22 20.82 10.63 6.99
C GLY A 22 19.59 11.04 7.80
N ARG A 23 18.73 10.08 8.18
CA ARG A 23 17.49 10.32 8.93
C ARG A 23 17.61 9.83 10.37
N THR A 24 16.73 10.31 11.26
CA THR A 24 16.61 9.75 12.60
C THR A 24 15.85 8.42 12.56
N LYS A 25 16.09 7.53 13.55
CA LYS A 25 15.35 6.26 13.65
C LYS A 25 13.84 6.50 13.69
N THR A 26 13.39 7.51 14.45
CA THR A 26 11.98 7.88 14.59
C THR A 26 11.37 8.37 13.28
N ALA A 27 12.07 9.20 12.51
CA ALA A 27 11.57 9.68 11.22
C ALA A 27 11.45 8.54 10.21
N LEU A 28 12.42 7.63 10.19
CA LEU A 28 12.38 6.47 9.30
C LEU A 28 11.30 5.46 9.71
N ALA A 29 11.16 5.17 11.01
CA ALA A 29 10.11 4.29 11.51
C ALA A 29 8.71 4.83 11.25
N ARG A 30 8.51 6.15 11.43
CA ARG A 30 7.25 6.80 11.07
C ARG A 30 6.92 6.60 9.59
N LYS A 31 7.87 6.90 8.70
CA LYS A 31 7.67 6.75 7.25
C LYS A 31 7.33 5.30 6.88
N ALA A 32 8.00 4.32 7.48
CA ALA A 32 7.71 2.92 7.23
C ALA A 32 6.29 2.52 7.68
N ILE A 33 5.78 3.11 8.77
CA ILE A 33 4.39 2.90 9.20
C ILE A 33 3.41 3.55 8.23
N GLU A 34 3.68 4.78 7.78
CA GLU A 34 2.87 5.48 6.78
C GLU A 34 2.76 4.66 5.49
N GLU A 35 3.91 4.25 4.92
CA GLU A 35 3.94 3.43 3.70
C GLU A 35 3.22 2.08 3.87
N TYR A 36 3.33 1.43 5.03
CA TYR A 36 2.63 0.18 5.27
C TYR A 36 1.12 0.36 5.41
N ILE A 37 0.66 1.47 6.00
CA ILE A 37 -0.77 1.79 6.05
C ILE A 37 -1.31 2.01 4.64
N ASP A 38 -0.61 2.80 3.82
CA ASP A 38 -1.00 3.05 2.43
C ASP A 38 -1.14 1.72 1.64
N GLU A 39 -0.19 0.79 1.80
CA GLU A 39 -0.26 -0.55 1.18
C GLU A 39 -1.49 -1.35 1.64
N LEU A 40 -1.83 -1.29 2.93
CA LEU A 40 -3.00 -1.99 3.46
C LEU A 40 -4.31 -1.40 2.94
N GLU A 41 -4.38 -0.07 2.78
CA GLU A 41 -5.52 0.62 2.21
C GLU A 41 -5.69 0.26 0.72
N ASP A 42 -4.60 0.22 -0.04
CA ASP A 42 -4.62 -0.21 -1.44
C ASP A 42 -5.11 -1.66 -1.61
N ILE A 43 -4.65 -2.58 -0.75
CA ILE A 43 -5.12 -3.97 -0.74
C ILE A 43 -6.62 -4.03 -0.44
N ALA A 44 -7.09 -3.28 0.56
CA ALA A 44 -8.50 -3.27 0.91
C ALA A 44 -9.39 -2.75 -0.24
N LEU A 45 -8.93 -1.71 -0.95
CA LEU A 45 -9.62 -1.20 -2.15
C LEU A 45 -9.66 -2.24 -3.27
N LEU A 46 -8.55 -2.96 -3.50
CA LEU A 46 -8.50 -4.04 -4.49
C LEU A 46 -9.46 -5.19 -4.14
N GLU A 47 -9.49 -5.61 -2.88
CA GLU A 47 -10.40 -6.66 -2.42
C GLU A 47 -11.87 -6.24 -2.59
N ALA A 48 -12.20 -4.99 -2.27
CA ALA A 48 -13.54 -4.45 -2.52
C ALA A 48 -13.90 -4.49 -4.01
N ALA A 49 -12.99 -4.02 -4.88
CA ALA A 49 -13.19 -4.03 -6.33
C ALA A 49 -13.38 -5.45 -6.89
N LEU A 50 -12.61 -6.44 -6.39
CA LEU A 50 -12.75 -7.84 -6.80
C LEU A 50 -14.08 -8.45 -6.34
N ASN A 51 -14.53 -8.13 -5.14
CA ASN A 51 -15.83 -8.59 -4.64
C ASN A 51 -16.98 -8.00 -5.47
N GLU A 52 -16.91 -6.71 -5.82
CA GLU A 52 -17.87 -6.07 -6.71
C GLU A 52 -17.83 -6.65 -8.13
N ALA A 53 -16.64 -6.88 -8.69
CA ALA A 53 -16.48 -7.48 -10.01
C ALA A 53 -17.02 -8.92 -10.07
N GLY A 54 -16.80 -9.72 -9.03
CA GLY A 54 -17.34 -11.07 -8.90
C GLY A 54 -18.87 -11.11 -8.77
N ALA A 55 -19.48 -10.04 -8.24
CA ALA A 55 -20.92 -9.85 -8.18
C ALA A 55 -21.50 -9.13 -9.42
N GLY A 56 -20.65 -8.56 -10.28
CA GLY A 56 -21.01 -7.74 -11.41
C GLY A 56 -21.23 -8.50 -12.72
N LYS A 57 -21.80 -7.82 -13.73
CA LYS A 57 -21.89 -8.34 -15.10
C LYS A 57 -20.54 -8.22 -15.80
N THR A 58 -20.00 -9.34 -16.27
CA THR A 58 -18.86 -9.34 -17.19
C THR A 58 -19.34 -8.92 -18.59
N ILE A 59 -18.68 -7.94 -19.20
CA ILE A 59 -18.96 -7.47 -20.56
C ILE A 59 -17.76 -7.74 -21.47
N SER A 60 -17.98 -7.77 -22.79
CA SER A 60 -16.87 -7.93 -23.74
C SER A 60 -15.99 -6.67 -23.77
N HIS A 61 -14.74 -6.81 -24.19
CA HIS A 61 -13.84 -5.67 -24.37
C HIS A 61 -14.40 -4.62 -25.34
N GLU A 62 -15.08 -5.05 -26.42
CA GLU A 62 -15.76 -4.14 -27.35
C GLU A 62 -16.89 -3.36 -26.66
N GLN A 63 -17.72 -4.05 -25.87
CA GLN A 63 -18.81 -3.41 -25.13
C GLN A 63 -18.28 -2.42 -24.08
N MET A 64 -17.21 -2.80 -23.35
CA MET A 64 -16.55 -1.92 -22.38
C MET A 64 -16.04 -0.64 -23.05
N ARG A 65 -15.37 -0.75 -24.20
CA ARG A 65 -14.88 0.44 -24.92
C ARG A 65 -16.02 1.35 -25.37
N ARG A 66 -17.13 0.77 -25.84
CA ARG A 66 -18.34 1.52 -26.19
C ARG A 66 -18.95 2.25 -25.00
N GLU A 67 -19.10 1.58 -23.87
CA GLU A 67 -19.67 2.17 -22.64
C GLU A 67 -18.79 3.27 -22.05
N LEU A 68 -17.46 3.15 -22.16
CA LEU A 68 -16.49 4.15 -21.69
C LEU A 68 -16.17 5.26 -22.71
N GLY A 69 -16.77 5.23 -23.91
CA GLY A 69 -16.49 6.22 -24.96
C GLY A 69 -15.08 6.15 -25.54
N LEU A 70 -14.45 4.97 -25.49
CA LEU A 70 -13.08 4.71 -25.95
C LEU A 70 -13.00 4.20 -27.40
N ASP A 71 -14.10 4.29 -28.17
CA ASP A 71 -14.19 3.83 -29.56
C ASP A 71 -13.65 4.85 -30.59
N ALA A 72 -13.02 5.94 -30.12
CA ALA A 72 -12.36 6.94 -30.96
C ALA A 72 -11.02 6.44 -31.55
#